data_AF-A0A7C7UFK8-F1
#
_entry.id   AF-A0A7C7UFK8-F1
#
_cell.length_a   1.000
_cell.length_b   1.000
_cell.length_c   1.000
_cell.angle_alpha   90.00
_cell.angle_beta   90.00
_cell.angle_gamma   90.00
#
_symmetry.space_group_name_H-M   'P 1'
#
loop_
_entity.id
_entity.type
_entity.pdbx_description
1 polymer ?
#
loop_
_entity_poly.entity_id
_entity_poly.type
_entity_poly.pdbx_seq_one_letter_code
_entity_poly.pdbx_strand_id
1 'polypeptide(L)'
;MSSPRLITVSRAARLVGVSRGKLQKQIQDGEILSFEGMVDLDALAHAYPQVELEDNQMLEKIEDIVEKALHRARGDKLRKLLAPDLGTLAARVASLSKELSRTKKQNNMLIELVEHTRDRLSELASQSDQPEALRQLGEQLAQALRQPVTMDETDQLQLRDTVLRIMAAQVHLVPSGHDFFVEGNTSILEAGLGAGYALNYGCSNGNCGKCKARLISGEVRKIRQHDFVIPEAEKNQGYILACSHTAITDIVLEAEEAGSANEIPLQKISARVKKVDRINDQLAVLNLRTPRTNRLRFLAGQTVSLSGIGIEAAEYHIASCPCDDMNLQFHICRDADTPFAEHVFHGIQASESITIEGPHGQFVLDDALQRPVLFLAFDTGFAPVKSLIEHALTLDANGFLHLYWFHQSGGKPYLHNQARAWSDAFDNFRYSPLKLASPQPEAVTVALQQLHEDYPALDEFDIYACGTATQMEPVKEFLMAQGVPEKRVRLESL
;
A
#
# COMPACT_ATOMS: atom_id res chain seq x y z
N MET A 1 -6.07 0.65 33.95
CA MET A 1 -4.65 0.53 33.52
C MET A 1 -4.63 1.07 32.11
N SER A 2 -4.01 2.24 31.89
CA SER A 2 -3.88 2.82 30.55
C SER A 2 -3.03 1.91 29.68
N SER A 3 -3.45 1.69 28.43
CA SER A 3 -2.64 0.98 27.44
C SER A 3 -1.33 1.73 27.20
N PRO A 4 -0.19 1.02 27.06
CA PRO A 4 1.10 1.64 26.77
C PRO A 4 1.03 2.41 25.44
N ARG A 5 1.46 3.67 25.45
CA ARG A 5 1.48 4.54 24.26
C ARG A 5 2.86 4.42 23.61
N LEU A 6 2.97 3.55 22.62
CA LEU A 6 4.22 3.24 21.93
C LEU A 6 4.45 4.19 20.73
N ILE A 7 5.66 4.73 20.58
CA ILE A 7 6.09 5.58 19.47
C ILE A 7 7.42 5.09 18.89
N THR A 8 7.71 5.29 17.60
CA THR A 8 8.98 4.82 17.00
C THR A 8 10.21 5.48 17.64
N VAL A 9 11.37 4.81 17.61
CA VAL A 9 12.63 5.40 18.15
C VAL A 9 12.98 6.72 17.47
N SER A 10 12.72 6.83 16.16
CA SER A 10 12.94 8.06 15.39
C SER A 10 12.09 9.23 15.91
N ARG A 11 10.81 8.96 16.20
CA ARG A 11 9.86 9.96 16.74
C ARG A 11 10.18 10.32 18.19
N ALA A 12 10.55 9.33 19.01
CA ALA A 12 11.01 9.54 20.37
C ALA A 12 12.27 10.42 20.40
N ALA A 13 13.23 10.18 19.49
CA ALA A 13 14.46 10.95 19.40
C ALA A 13 14.19 12.42 19.04
N ARG A 14 13.26 12.68 18.11
CA ARG A 14 12.83 14.03 17.75
C ARG A 14 12.09 14.73 18.90
N LEU A 15 11.22 14.02 19.62
CA LEU A 15 10.47 14.57 20.76
C LEU A 15 11.38 15.01 21.90
N VAL A 16 12.42 14.23 22.20
CA VAL A 16 13.37 14.57 23.28
C VAL A 16 14.58 15.39 22.80
N GLY A 17 14.60 15.78 21.52
CA GLY A 17 15.66 16.61 20.95
C GLY A 17 17.03 15.94 20.89
N VAL A 18 17.08 14.60 20.76
CA VAL A 18 18.34 13.83 20.65
C VAL A 18 18.47 13.13 19.30
N SER A 19 19.69 12.72 18.95
CA SER A 19 19.89 11.91 17.74
C SER A 19 19.34 10.50 17.92
N ARG A 20 18.80 9.91 16.84
CA ARG A 20 18.32 8.52 16.81
C ARG A 20 19.37 7.54 17.35
N GLY A 21 20.64 7.72 16.96
CA GLY A 21 21.73 6.86 17.43
C GLY A 21 21.97 6.95 18.95
N LYS A 22 21.80 8.14 19.55
CA LYS A 22 21.88 8.31 21.00
C LYS A 22 20.73 7.60 21.70
N LEU A 23 19.51 7.75 21.20
CA LEU A 23 18.35 7.09 21.80
C LEU A 23 18.38 5.56 21.61
N GLN A 24 18.80 5.07 20.45
CA GLN A 24 19.02 3.64 20.21
C GLN A 24 20.07 3.05 21.13
N LYS A 25 21.14 3.80 21.42
CA LYS A 25 22.16 3.38 22.38
C LYS A 25 21.58 3.26 23.79
N GLN A 26 20.75 4.20 24.23
CA GLN A 26 20.07 4.12 25.53
C GLN A 26 19.07 2.95 25.63
N ILE A 27 18.43 2.60 24.52
CA ILE A 27 17.58 1.41 24.44
C ILE A 27 18.43 0.13 24.55
N GLN A 28 19.58 0.07 23.88
CA GLN A 28 20.53 -1.05 23.96
C GLN A 28 21.15 -1.18 25.35
N ASP A 29 21.42 -0.06 26.00
CA ASP A 29 21.98 0.02 27.37
C ASP A 29 20.90 -0.26 28.44
N GLY A 30 19.63 -0.43 28.05
CA GLY A 30 18.52 -0.79 28.92
C GLY A 30 17.92 0.36 29.73
N GLU A 31 18.28 1.61 29.42
CA GLU A 31 17.78 2.82 30.11
C GLU A 31 16.32 3.12 29.75
N ILE A 32 15.87 2.71 28.56
CA ILE A 32 14.52 2.96 28.04
C ILE A 32 13.94 1.66 27.49
N LEU A 33 12.77 1.27 28.00
CA LEU A 33 12.06 0.09 27.52
C LEU A 33 11.54 0.31 26.09
N SER A 34 11.84 -0.66 25.22
CA SER A 34 11.33 -0.69 23.84
C SER A 34 10.65 -2.02 23.52
N PHE A 35 9.66 -1.99 22.64
CA PHE A 35 8.98 -3.15 22.09
C PHE A 35 8.96 -3.01 20.56
N GLU A 36 9.54 -3.97 19.84
CA GLU A 36 9.59 -3.99 18.36
C GLU A 36 10.05 -2.68 17.70
N GLY A 37 11.05 -1.99 18.29
CA GLY A 37 11.55 -0.72 17.75
C GLY A 37 10.66 0.50 18.06
N MET A 38 9.72 0.35 19.00
CA MET A 38 8.94 1.45 19.56
C MET A 38 9.28 1.65 21.04
N VAL A 39 9.28 2.89 21.48
CA VAL A 39 9.54 3.35 22.85
C VAL A 39 8.22 3.75 23.50
N ASP A 40 8.03 3.37 24.75
CA ASP A 40 6.89 3.80 25.54
C ASP A 40 7.01 5.28 25.94
N LEU A 41 5.96 6.07 25.69
CA LEU A 41 5.92 7.51 25.97
C LEU A 41 6.11 7.83 27.45
N ASP A 42 5.56 7.02 28.36
CA ASP A 42 5.72 7.22 29.80
C ASP A 42 7.16 6.90 30.20
N ALA A 43 7.76 5.85 29.66
CA ALA A 43 9.18 5.55 29.86
C ALA A 43 10.10 6.65 29.31
N LEU A 44 9.75 7.24 28.17
CA LEU A 44 10.48 8.36 27.57
C LEU A 44 10.37 9.64 28.42
N ALA A 45 9.17 9.94 28.93
CA ALA A 45 8.95 11.08 29.82
C ALA A 45 9.72 10.94 31.15
N HIS A 46 9.86 9.72 31.67
CA HIS A 46 10.70 9.44 32.84
C HIS A 46 12.19 9.62 32.56
N ALA A 47 12.66 9.21 31.38
CA ALA A 47 14.06 9.34 30.98
C ALA A 47 14.44 10.80 30.62
N TYR A 48 13.47 11.60 30.16
CA TYR A 48 13.66 12.99 29.73
C TYR A 48 12.66 13.96 30.37
N PRO A 49 12.72 14.15 31.70
CA PRO A 49 11.74 14.97 32.44
C PRO A 49 11.83 16.48 32.17
N GLN A 50 12.86 16.92 31.44
CA GLN A 50 13.11 18.32 31.07
C GLN A 50 12.30 18.75 29.84
N VAL A 51 11.69 17.80 29.13
CA VAL A 51 10.92 18.05 27.91
C VAL A 51 9.47 18.22 28.33
N GLU A 52 8.96 19.45 28.31
CA GLU A 52 7.53 19.69 28.41
C GLU A 52 6.87 19.09 27.17
N LEU A 53 6.21 17.93 27.34
CA LEU A 53 5.35 17.31 26.35
C LEU A 53 4.06 18.15 26.25
N GLU A 54 4.19 19.40 25.78
CA GLU A 54 3.07 20.31 25.62
C GLU A 54 2.08 19.82 24.55
N ASP A 55 0.80 19.90 24.93
CA ASP A 55 -0.43 19.71 24.15
C ASP A 55 -0.70 18.32 23.54
N ASN A 56 -1.16 17.42 24.41
CA ASN A 56 -1.95 16.22 24.07
C ASN A 56 -3.05 16.48 23.02
N GLN A 57 -3.63 17.71 22.94
CA GLN A 57 -4.63 18.03 21.91
C GLN A 57 -4.07 18.14 20.49
N MET A 58 -2.80 18.55 20.32
CA MET A 58 -2.17 18.61 19.00
C MET A 58 -1.74 17.20 18.57
N LEU A 59 -1.22 16.40 19.51
CA LEU A 59 -0.89 14.99 19.29
C LEU A 59 -2.12 14.14 18.97
N GLU A 60 -3.23 14.30 19.69
CA GLU A 60 -4.50 13.64 19.37
C GLU A 60 -5.02 14.03 17.99
N LYS A 61 -4.93 15.32 17.59
CA LYS A 61 -5.31 15.76 16.25
C LYS A 61 -4.39 15.20 15.16
N ILE A 62 -3.09 15.07 15.43
CA ILE A 62 -2.12 14.49 14.49
C ILE A 62 -2.34 12.98 14.39
N GLU A 63 -2.56 12.27 15.51
CA GLU A 63 -2.96 10.87 15.53
C GLU A 63 -4.28 10.68 14.79
N ASP A 64 -5.27 11.53 14.97
CA ASP A 64 -6.52 11.52 14.20
C ASP A 64 -6.29 11.75 12.70
N ILE A 65 -5.32 12.60 12.31
CA ILE A 65 -4.97 12.86 10.91
C ILE A 65 -4.22 11.67 10.31
N VAL A 66 -3.29 11.08 11.07
CA VAL A 66 -2.56 9.87 10.70
C VAL A 66 -3.53 8.69 10.62
N GLU A 67 -4.42 8.53 11.59
CA GLU A 67 -5.45 7.49 11.63
C GLU A 67 -6.48 7.72 10.52
N LYS A 68 -6.90 8.96 10.20
CA LYS A 68 -7.77 9.24 9.04
C LYS A 68 -7.05 9.04 7.71
N ALA A 69 -5.76 9.36 7.62
CA ALA A 69 -4.95 9.10 6.43
C ALA A 69 -4.72 7.60 6.24
N LEU A 70 -4.43 6.86 7.32
CA LEU A 70 -4.31 5.40 7.37
C LEU A 70 -5.66 4.70 7.18
N HIS A 71 -6.77 5.21 7.71
CA HIS A 71 -8.15 4.67 7.50
C HIS A 71 -8.64 4.93 6.07
N ARG A 72 -8.21 6.03 5.44
CA ARG A 72 -8.46 6.26 4.01
C ARG A 72 -7.56 5.37 3.16
N ALA A 73 -6.27 5.28 3.48
CA ALA A 73 -5.28 4.48 2.75
C ALA A 73 -5.49 2.95 2.89
N ARG A 74 -5.89 2.47 4.07
CA ARG A 74 -6.04 1.03 4.43
C ARG A 74 -7.48 0.61 4.73
N GLY A 75 -8.46 1.49 4.49
CA GLY A 75 -9.88 1.26 4.78
C GLY A 75 -10.19 1.19 6.28
N ASP A 76 -11.48 1.24 6.62
CA ASP A 76 -12.10 1.23 7.97
C ASP A 76 -11.81 -0.03 8.85
N LYS A 77 -10.70 -0.74 8.61
CA LYS A 77 -10.42 -2.10 9.10
C LYS A 77 -9.29 -2.21 10.13
N LEU A 78 -8.74 -1.11 10.65
CA LEU A 78 -7.72 -1.20 11.71
C LEU A 78 -8.26 -1.87 13.01
N ARG A 79 -9.58 -1.84 13.25
CA ARG A 79 -10.21 -2.65 14.34
C ARG A 79 -10.36 -4.15 14.02
N LYS A 80 -10.11 -4.58 12.78
CA LYS A 80 -10.18 -5.99 12.33
C LYS A 80 -8.81 -6.60 12.02
N LEU A 81 -7.74 -5.82 12.11
CA LEU A 81 -6.38 -6.27 11.84
C LEU A 81 -5.75 -6.79 13.12
N LEU A 82 -5.63 -8.12 13.16
CA LEU A 82 -4.53 -8.93 13.73
C LEU A 82 -4.87 -10.42 13.68
N ALA A 83 -6.09 -10.81 13.29
CA ALA A 83 -6.45 -12.21 13.09
C ALA A 83 -7.38 -12.39 11.87
N PRO A 84 -7.16 -13.43 11.04
CA PRO A 84 -8.18 -13.92 10.12
C PRO A 84 -9.47 -14.19 10.89
N ASP A 85 -10.65 -13.99 10.30
CA ASP A 85 -11.88 -14.42 10.97
C ASP A 85 -11.82 -15.93 11.25
N LEU A 86 -12.58 -16.40 12.23
CA LEU A 86 -12.53 -17.78 12.70
C LEU A 86 -12.70 -18.80 11.56
N GLY A 87 -13.49 -18.48 10.54
CA GLY A 87 -13.65 -19.33 9.36
C GLY A 87 -12.42 -19.35 8.46
N THR A 88 -11.70 -18.23 8.34
CA THR A 88 -10.49 -18.13 7.51
C THR A 88 -9.39 -18.91 8.19
N LEU A 89 -9.22 -18.66 9.48
CA LEU A 89 -8.24 -19.31 10.32
C LEU A 89 -8.45 -20.83 10.30
N ALA A 90 -9.69 -21.29 10.51
CA ALA A 90 -10.03 -22.71 10.44
C ALA A 90 -9.72 -23.32 9.07
N ALA A 91 -10.03 -22.61 7.97
CA ALA A 91 -9.73 -23.09 6.62
C ALA A 91 -8.22 -23.20 6.36
N ARG A 92 -7.44 -22.18 6.78
CA ARG A 92 -5.97 -22.17 6.65
C ARG A 92 -5.32 -23.28 7.46
N VAL A 93 -5.72 -23.43 8.73
CA VAL A 93 -5.25 -24.51 9.61
C VAL A 93 -5.63 -25.88 9.06
N ALA A 94 -6.84 -26.04 8.52
CA ALA A 94 -7.26 -27.29 7.90
C ALA A 94 -6.44 -27.62 6.64
N SER A 95 -6.07 -26.61 5.84
CA SER A 95 -5.20 -26.79 4.68
C SER A 95 -3.80 -27.26 5.10
N LEU A 96 -3.17 -26.59 6.06
CA LEU A 96 -1.89 -27.00 6.63
C LEU A 96 -1.95 -28.41 7.25
N SER A 97 -3.06 -28.75 7.90
CA SER A 97 -3.26 -30.10 8.46
C SER A 97 -3.33 -31.17 7.39
N LYS A 98 -3.96 -30.88 6.23
CA LYS A 98 -3.99 -31.78 5.08
C LYS A 98 -2.60 -31.94 4.47
N GLU A 99 -1.87 -30.85 4.32
CA GLU A 99 -0.49 -30.85 3.82
C GLU A 99 0.41 -31.71 4.71
N LEU A 100 0.38 -31.48 6.02
CA LEU A 100 1.09 -32.29 7.01
C LEU A 100 0.72 -33.77 6.92
N SER A 101 -0.56 -34.09 6.74
CA SER A 101 -1.02 -35.48 6.59
C SER A 101 -0.46 -36.15 5.33
N ARG A 102 -0.43 -35.43 4.19
CA ARG A 102 0.19 -35.91 2.94
C ARG A 102 1.68 -36.16 3.11
N THR A 103 2.40 -35.21 3.70
CA THR A 103 3.84 -35.33 3.97
C THR A 103 4.14 -36.49 4.91
N LYS A 104 3.37 -36.66 5.99
CA LYS A 104 3.50 -37.82 6.89
C LYS A 104 3.28 -39.14 6.15
N LYS A 105 2.28 -39.21 5.27
CA LYS A 105 2.02 -40.41 4.47
C LYS A 105 3.17 -40.71 3.51
N GLN A 106 3.71 -39.70 2.83
CA GLN A 106 4.89 -39.86 1.97
C GLN A 106 6.11 -40.32 2.77
N ASN A 107 6.36 -39.75 3.95
CA ASN A 107 7.46 -40.15 4.81
C ASN A 107 7.31 -41.62 5.26
N ASN A 108 6.12 -42.02 5.70
CA ASN A 108 5.85 -43.43 6.05
C ASN A 108 6.08 -44.36 4.86
N MET A 109 5.67 -43.98 3.64
CA MET A 109 5.91 -44.77 2.43
C MET A 109 7.41 -44.88 2.11
N LEU A 110 8.19 -43.82 2.33
CA LEU A 110 9.65 -43.87 2.17
C LEU A 110 10.30 -44.78 3.22
N ILE A 111 9.85 -44.71 4.48
CA ILE A 111 10.32 -45.59 5.54
C ILE A 111 10.03 -47.06 5.18
N GLU A 112 8.80 -47.38 4.78
CA GLU A 112 8.41 -48.72 4.32
C GLU A 112 9.28 -49.21 3.15
N LEU A 113 9.59 -48.33 2.18
CA LEU A 113 10.44 -48.67 1.05
C LEU A 113 11.89 -48.94 1.47
N VAL A 114 12.43 -48.17 2.42
CA VAL A 114 13.78 -48.39 2.97
C VAL A 114 13.83 -49.69 3.78
N GLU A 115 12.82 -49.96 4.61
CA GLU A 115 12.70 -51.21 5.37
C GLU A 115 12.61 -52.42 4.43
N HIS A 116 11.75 -52.36 3.42
CA HIS A 116 11.64 -53.42 2.41
C HIS A 116 12.95 -53.63 1.64
N THR A 117 13.66 -52.55 1.30
CA THR A 117 14.97 -52.63 0.65
C THR A 117 16.00 -53.29 1.57
N ARG A 118 15.99 -52.97 2.86
CA ARG A 118 16.85 -53.60 3.86
C ARG A 118 16.59 -55.10 3.96
N ASP A 119 15.32 -55.50 4.01
CA ASP A 119 14.95 -56.91 4.12
C ASP A 119 15.37 -57.70 2.89
N ARG A 120 15.18 -57.14 1.68
CA ARG A 120 15.69 -57.73 0.43
C ARG A 120 17.21 -57.84 0.40
N LEU A 121 17.95 -56.85 0.92
CA LEU A 121 19.40 -56.92 1.04
C LEU A 121 19.84 -58.04 1.98
N SER A 122 19.10 -58.26 3.07
CA SER A 122 19.35 -59.36 4.02
C SER A 122 19.09 -60.74 3.38
N GLU A 123 18.01 -60.87 2.60
CA GLU A 123 17.74 -62.10 1.84
C GLU A 123 18.84 -62.37 0.80
N LEU A 124 19.24 -61.37 0.02
CA LEU A 124 20.32 -61.51 -0.98
C LEU A 124 21.67 -61.83 -0.32
N ALA A 125 21.94 -61.28 0.86
CA ALA A 125 23.15 -61.60 1.63
C ALA A 125 23.22 -63.10 1.99
N SER A 126 22.09 -63.75 2.24
CA SER A 126 22.05 -65.19 2.56
C SER A 126 22.38 -66.11 1.38
N GLN A 127 22.37 -65.58 0.14
CA GLN A 127 22.55 -66.33 -1.11
C GLN A 127 23.78 -65.87 -1.92
N SER A 128 24.62 -65.01 -1.36
CA SER A 128 25.73 -64.33 -2.04
C SER A 128 27.10 -64.85 -1.60
N ASP A 129 28.09 -64.81 -2.50
CA ASP A 129 29.51 -65.06 -2.19
C ASP A 129 30.16 -63.95 -1.34
N GLN A 130 29.51 -62.79 -1.22
CA GLN A 130 29.96 -61.65 -0.40
C GLN A 130 28.85 -61.15 0.55
N PRO A 131 28.51 -61.90 1.59
CA PRO A 131 27.41 -61.59 2.52
C PRO A 131 27.68 -60.34 3.39
N GLU A 132 28.94 -60.05 3.68
CA GLU A 132 29.36 -58.99 4.60
C GLU A 132 29.06 -57.59 4.05
N ALA A 133 29.32 -57.35 2.75
CA ALA A 133 29.09 -56.06 2.11
C ALA A 133 27.60 -55.70 2.03
N LEU A 134 26.74 -56.69 1.78
CA LEU A 134 25.28 -56.51 1.73
C LEU A 134 24.68 -56.25 3.12
N ARG A 135 25.22 -56.89 4.15
CA ARG A 135 24.85 -56.61 5.56
C ARG A 135 25.24 -55.20 5.99
N GLN A 136 26.45 -54.76 5.64
CA GLN A 136 26.90 -53.40 5.92
C GLN A 136 26.00 -52.35 5.27
N LEU A 137 25.59 -52.55 4.01
CA LEU A 137 24.63 -51.67 3.33
C LEU A 137 23.26 -51.64 4.04
N GLY A 138 22.76 -52.79 4.47
CA GLY A 138 21.52 -52.88 5.24
C GLY A 138 21.58 -52.18 6.60
N GLU A 139 22.72 -52.28 7.30
CA GLU A 139 22.96 -51.56 8.56
C GLU A 139 23.10 -50.05 8.35
N GLN A 140 23.77 -49.60 7.29
CA GLN A 140 23.87 -48.18 6.94
C GLN A 140 22.48 -47.57 6.71
N LEU A 141 21.60 -48.26 5.97
CA LEU A 141 20.20 -47.83 5.77
C LEU A 141 19.44 -47.77 7.09
N ALA A 142 19.63 -48.76 7.97
CA ALA A 142 18.97 -48.80 9.28
C ALA A 142 19.49 -47.72 10.25
N GLN A 143 20.74 -47.28 10.09
CA GLN A 143 21.32 -46.20 10.86
C GLN A 143 20.85 -44.84 10.36
N ALA A 144 20.71 -44.67 9.04
CA ALA A 144 20.15 -43.46 8.43
C ALA A 144 18.70 -43.19 8.89
N LEU A 145 17.86 -44.23 8.97
CA LEU A 145 16.49 -44.10 9.50
C LEU A 145 16.42 -43.78 11.00
N ARG A 146 17.47 -44.09 11.76
CA ARG A 146 17.54 -43.89 13.22
C ARG A 146 18.23 -42.59 13.64
N GLN A 147 18.74 -41.81 12.68
CA GLN A 147 19.32 -40.51 13.00
C GLN A 147 18.23 -39.60 13.56
N PRO A 148 18.43 -39.02 14.76
CA PRO A 148 17.47 -38.07 15.31
C PRO A 148 17.43 -36.84 14.40
N VAL A 149 16.23 -36.49 13.93
CA VAL A 149 16.00 -35.23 13.24
C VAL A 149 16.12 -34.12 14.28
N THR A 150 17.27 -33.44 14.29
CA THR A 150 17.49 -32.25 15.11
C THR A 150 16.96 -31.04 14.37
N MET A 151 16.15 -30.21 15.04
CA MET A 151 15.72 -28.95 14.43
C MET A 151 16.93 -28.04 14.23
N ASP A 152 17.22 -27.67 12.99
CA ASP A 152 18.27 -26.71 12.66
C ASP A 152 17.70 -25.27 12.55
N GLU A 153 18.55 -24.29 12.23
CA GLU A 153 18.10 -22.90 12.00
C GLU A 153 17.15 -22.78 10.80
N THR A 154 17.28 -23.68 9.81
CA THR A 154 16.40 -23.78 8.63
C THR A 154 14.98 -24.17 9.03
N ASP A 155 14.84 -25.11 9.96
CA ASP A 155 13.55 -25.58 10.48
C ASP A 155 12.83 -24.49 11.30
N GLN A 156 13.57 -23.64 12.02
CA GLN A 156 12.99 -22.49 12.73
C GLN A 156 12.45 -21.42 11.77
N LEU A 157 13.15 -21.18 10.66
CA LEU A 157 12.67 -20.31 9.58
C LEU A 157 11.41 -20.88 8.92
N GLN A 158 11.35 -22.19 8.67
CA GLN A 158 10.17 -22.85 8.13
C GLN A 158 8.97 -22.80 9.09
N LEU A 159 9.20 -22.89 10.40
CA LEU A 159 8.13 -22.76 11.39
C LEU A 159 7.53 -21.34 11.40
N ARG A 160 8.39 -20.31 11.29
CA ARG A 160 7.96 -18.92 11.14
C ARG A 160 7.20 -18.69 9.85
N ASP A 161 7.68 -19.24 8.74
CA ASP A 161 6.99 -19.20 7.45
C ASP A 161 5.61 -19.86 7.51
N THR A 162 5.50 -21.01 8.18
CA THR A 162 4.21 -21.69 8.40
C THR A 162 3.22 -20.81 9.18
N VAL A 163 3.69 -20.09 10.20
CA VAL A 163 2.85 -19.13 10.95
C VAL A 163 2.45 -17.94 10.08
N LEU A 164 3.34 -17.44 9.23
CA LEU A 164 3.02 -16.37 8.28
C LEU A 164 1.96 -16.81 7.26
N ARG A 165 2.04 -18.05 6.74
CA ARG A 165 1.01 -18.64 5.85
C ARG A 165 -0.36 -18.80 6.50
N ILE A 166 -0.44 -18.79 7.83
CA ILE A 166 -1.72 -18.73 8.56
C ILE A 166 -2.28 -17.30 8.54
N MET A 167 -1.43 -16.27 8.56
CA MET A 167 -1.82 -14.87 8.66
C MET A 167 -2.04 -14.21 7.30
N ALA A 168 -1.27 -14.59 6.29
CA ALA A 168 -1.33 -14.11 4.93
C ALA A 168 -1.24 -15.26 3.93
N ALA A 169 -1.82 -15.06 2.74
CA ALA A 169 -1.67 -15.98 1.61
C ALA A 169 -1.12 -15.20 0.41
N GLN A 170 -0.17 -15.77 -0.33
CA GLN A 170 0.39 -15.13 -1.52
C GLN A 170 -0.52 -15.33 -2.73
N VAL A 171 -0.69 -14.28 -3.54
CA VAL A 171 -1.41 -14.31 -4.81
C VAL A 171 -0.42 -13.97 -5.91
N HIS A 172 -0.27 -14.89 -6.86
CA HIS A 172 0.49 -14.69 -8.09
C HIS A 172 -0.47 -14.41 -9.25
N LEU A 173 -0.33 -13.26 -9.91
CA LEU A 173 -1.16 -12.86 -11.05
C LEU A 173 -0.59 -13.34 -12.38
N VAL A 174 -1.46 -13.85 -13.24
CA VAL A 174 -1.13 -14.22 -14.63
C VAL A 174 -2.05 -13.42 -15.57
N PRO A 175 -1.54 -12.80 -16.65
CA PRO A 175 -0.18 -12.93 -17.20
C PRO A 175 0.84 -11.90 -16.68
N SER A 176 0.47 -10.95 -15.82
CA SER A 176 1.38 -9.85 -15.39
C SER A 176 2.60 -10.34 -14.61
N GLY A 177 2.51 -11.48 -13.93
CA GLY A 177 3.59 -12.03 -13.10
C GLY A 177 3.76 -11.32 -11.76
N HIS A 178 2.82 -10.45 -11.40
CA HIS A 178 2.81 -9.66 -10.17
C HIS A 178 2.41 -10.50 -8.95
N ASP A 179 3.02 -10.21 -7.80
CA ASP A 179 2.78 -10.91 -6.53
C ASP A 179 2.29 -9.94 -5.44
N PHE A 180 1.31 -10.37 -4.64
CA PHE A 180 0.90 -9.67 -3.42
C PHE A 180 0.37 -10.61 -2.36
N PHE A 181 0.22 -10.09 -1.13
CA PHE A 181 -0.30 -10.84 0.01
C PHE A 181 -1.76 -10.47 0.32
N VAL A 182 -2.56 -11.48 0.67
CA VAL A 182 -3.92 -11.33 1.18
C VAL A 182 -3.93 -11.64 2.67
N GLU A 183 -4.03 -10.58 3.47
CA GLU A 183 -4.04 -10.67 4.92
C GLU A 183 -5.46 -10.83 5.49
N GLY A 184 -5.58 -11.68 6.51
CA GLY A 184 -6.81 -11.86 7.27
C GLY A 184 -8.03 -12.21 6.40
N ASN A 185 -9.07 -11.37 6.44
CA ASN A 185 -10.32 -11.54 5.70
C ASN A 185 -10.54 -10.45 4.64
N THR A 186 -9.44 -9.93 4.07
CA THR A 186 -9.50 -9.00 2.93
C THR A 186 -9.89 -9.76 1.67
N SER A 187 -10.64 -9.09 0.78
CA SER A 187 -10.90 -9.68 -0.54
C SER A 187 -9.64 -9.64 -1.40
N ILE A 188 -9.50 -10.56 -2.33
CA ILE A 188 -8.38 -10.58 -3.29
C ILE A 188 -8.29 -9.24 -4.05
N LEU A 189 -9.43 -8.66 -4.42
CA LEU A 189 -9.47 -7.35 -5.08
C LEU A 189 -8.93 -6.23 -4.17
N GLU A 190 -9.39 -6.16 -2.92
CA GLU A 190 -8.95 -5.15 -1.95
C GLU A 190 -7.44 -5.25 -1.70
N ALA A 191 -6.92 -6.48 -1.58
CA ALA A 191 -5.49 -6.72 -1.39
C ALA A 191 -4.67 -6.35 -2.62
N GLY A 192 -5.14 -6.68 -3.84
CA GLY A 192 -4.46 -6.31 -5.08
C GLY A 192 -4.40 -4.80 -5.29
N LEU A 193 -5.52 -4.09 -5.09
CA LEU A 193 -5.56 -2.62 -5.16
C LEU A 193 -4.70 -1.96 -4.07
N GLY A 194 -4.65 -2.56 -2.87
CA GLY A 194 -3.78 -2.12 -1.78
C GLY A 194 -2.29 -2.35 -2.07
N ALA A 195 -1.97 -3.38 -2.85
CA ALA A 195 -0.62 -3.67 -3.33
C ALA A 195 -0.26 -2.91 -4.62
N GLY A 196 -1.13 -2.01 -5.10
CA GLY A 196 -0.84 -1.13 -6.24
C GLY A 196 -1.29 -1.64 -7.59
N TYR A 197 -1.81 -2.86 -7.66
CA TYR A 197 -2.19 -3.47 -8.93
C TYR A 197 -3.58 -3.00 -9.37
N ALA A 198 -3.66 -2.53 -10.61
CA ALA A 198 -4.89 -1.98 -11.20
C ALA A 198 -5.81 -3.07 -11.74
N LEU A 199 -6.22 -4.00 -10.86
CA LEU A 199 -7.16 -5.08 -11.18
C LEU A 199 -8.47 -4.55 -11.78
N ASN A 200 -9.07 -5.31 -12.68
CA ASN A 200 -10.35 -4.93 -13.27
C ASN A 200 -11.50 -5.03 -12.23
N TYR A 201 -12.25 -3.95 -12.00
CA TYR A 201 -13.44 -3.96 -11.16
C TYR A 201 -14.44 -2.87 -11.58
N GLY A 202 -15.59 -2.83 -10.90
CA GLY A 202 -16.59 -1.76 -11.10
C GLY A 202 -17.39 -1.41 -9.85
N CYS A 203 -17.81 -2.40 -9.05
CA CYS A 203 -18.64 -2.12 -7.85
C CYS A 203 -17.98 -2.44 -6.50
N SER A 204 -16.89 -3.23 -6.52
CA SER A 204 -16.19 -3.79 -5.35
C SER A 204 -17.08 -4.55 -4.33
N ASN A 205 -18.32 -4.93 -4.70
CA ASN A 205 -19.27 -5.59 -3.80
C ASN A 205 -20.07 -6.74 -4.46
N GLY A 206 -19.57 -7.30 -5.57
CA GLY A 206 -20.13 -8.53 -6.15
C GLY A 206 -21.34 -8.36 -7.07
N ASN A 207 -21.67 -7.15 -7.50
CA ASN A 207 -22.87 -6.89 -8.32
C ASN A 207 -22.58 -6.80 -9.82
N CYS A 208 -21.40 -6.30 -10.23
CA CYS A 208 -21.10 -6.01 -11.64
C CYS A 208 -20.43 -7.14 -12.42
N GLY A 209 -19.83 -8.14 -11.75
CA GLY A 209 -19.07 -9.21 -12.41
C GLY A 209 -17.72 -8.82 -13.02
N LYS A 210 -17.39 -7.53 -13.17
CA LYS A 210 -16.11 -7.07 -13.77
C LYS A 210 -14.82 -7.60 -13.11
N CYS A 211 -14.84 -7.84 -11.80
CA CYS A 211 -13.72 -8.46 -11.07
C CYS A 211 -13.68 -9.98 -11.17
N LYS A 212 -14.23 -10.54 -12.25
CA LYS A 212 -14.21 -11.98 -12.50
C LYS A 212 -12.78 -12.37 -12.88
N ALA A 213 -12.25 -13.36 -12.17
CA ALA A 213 -10.90 -13.88 -12.36
C ALA A 213 -10.94 -15.41 -12.30
N ARG A 214 -9.99 -16.08 -12.94
CA ARG A 214 -9.91 -17.55 -12.96
C ARG A 214 -8.85 -18.04 -12.00
N LEU A 215 -9.26 -18.88 -11.05
CA LEU A 215 -8.35 -19.55 -10.13
C LEU A 215 -7.64 -20.70 -10.87
N ILE A 216 -6.32 -20.59 -11.02
CA ILE A 216 -5.48 -21.61 -11.68
C ILE A 216 -5.07 -22.68 -10.67
N SER A 217 -4.63 -22.25 -9.48
CA SER A 217 -4.21 -23.14 -8.41
C SER A 217 -4.48 -22.54 -7.03
N GLY A 218 -4.57 -23.41 -6.03
CA GLY A 218 -4.82 -23.06 -4.63
C GLY A 218 -6.30 -23.04 -4.25
N GLU A 219 -6.61 -22.59 -3.05
CA GLU A 219 -7.96 -22.57 -2.49
C GLU A 219 -8.39 -21.15 -2.10
N VAL A 220 -9.64 -20.80 -2.43
CA VAL A 220 -10.26 -19.53 -2.03
C VAL A 220 -11.54 -19.78 -1.25
N ARG A 221 -11.94 -18.80 -0.45
CA ARG A 221 -13.20 -18.83 0.27
C ARG A 221 -14.03 -17.61 -0.05
N LYS A 222 -15.33 -17.81 -0.24
CA LYS A 222 -16.30 -16.72 -0.32
C LYS A 222 -16.44 -16.06 1.05
N ILE A 223 -16.28 -14.74 1.10
CA ILE A 223 -16.31 -13.93 2.34
C ILE A 223 -17.50 -12.97 2.39
N ARG A 224 -18.15 -12.73 1.24
CA ARG A 224 -19.32 -11.87 1.10
C ARG A 224 -20.31 -12.50 0.14
N GLN A 225 -21.60 -12.25 0.37
CA GLN A 225 -22.61 -12.57 -0.62
C GLN A 225 -22.49 -11.61 -1.82
N HIS A 226 -22.94 -12.08 -2.98
CA HIS A 226 -22.89 -11.33 -4.23
C HIS A 226 -24.10 -11.71 -5.07
N ASP A 227 -24.67 -10.72 -5.75
CA ASP A 227 -25.88 -10.91 -6.57
C ASP A 227 -25.55 -11.32 -8.01
N PHE A 228 -24.30 -11.08 -8.45
CA PHE A 228 -23.86 -11.48 -9.78
C PHE A 228 -23.81 -13.01 -9.89
N VAL A 229 -24.50 -13.56 -10.88
CA VAL A 229 -24.56 -15.01 -11.13
C VAL A 229 -23.44 -15.40 -12.09
N ILE A 230 -22.44 -16.12 -11.57
CA ILE A 230 -21.46 -16.82 -12.42
C ILE A 230 -22.12 -18.10 -12.95
N PRO A 231 -22.17 -18.34 -14.27
CA PRO A 231 -22.67 -19.58 -14.86
C PRO A 231 -21.97 -20.82 -14.29
N GLU A 232 -22.68 -21.95 -14.19
CA GLU A 232 -22.09 -23.18 -13.65
C GLU A 232 -20.88 -23.67 -14.45
N ALA A 233 -20.92 -23.52 -15.77
CA ALA A 233 -19.79 -23.85 -16.65
C ALA A 233 -18.53 -23.04 -16.28
N GLU A 234 -18.68 -21.75 -15.99
CA GLU A 234 -17.57 -20.89 -15.57
C GLU A 234 -17.10 -21.22 -14.14
N LYS A 235 -18.01 -21.52 -13.22
CA LYS A 235 -17.63 -21.98 -11.87
C LYS A 235 -16.79 -23.25 -11.93
N ASN A 236 -17.16 -24.20 -12.81
CA ASN A 236 -16.41 -25.44 -13.01
C ASN A 236 -15.03 -25.20 -13.64
N GLN A 237 -14.84 -24.09 -14.35
CA GLN A 237 -13.54 -23.65 -14.87
C GLN A 237 -12.71 -22.86 -13.85
N GLY A 238 -13.20 -22.70 -12.62
CA GLY A 238 -12.50 -21.99 -11.54
C GLY A 238 -12.72 -20.48 -11.51
N TYR A 239 -13.73 -19.95 -12.22
CA TYR A 239 -14.02 -18.51 -12.16
C TYR A 239 -14.63 -18.11 -10.82
N ILE A 240 -14.09 -17.03 -10.26
CA ILE A 240 -14.49 -16.43 -8.99
C ILE A 240 -14.64 -14.91 -9.14
N LEU A 241 -15.30 -14.26 -8.19
CA LEU A 241 -15.27 -12.80 -8.06
C LEU A 241 -14.21 -12.39 -7.05
N ALA A 242 -13.15 -11.72 -7.48
CA ALA A 242 -12.04 -11.32 -6.62
C ALA A 242 -12.48 -10.40 -5.47
N CYS A 243 -13.54 -9.60 -5.64
CA CYS A 243 -14.10 -8.75 -4.58
C CYS A 243 -14.90 -9.50 -3.50
N SER A 244 -15.25 -10.76 -3.74
CA SER A 244 -16.10 -11.55 -2.85
C SER A 244 -15.40 -12.77 -2.28
N HIS A 245 -14.15 -13.02 -2.67
CA HIS A 245 -13.34 -14.15 -2.23
C HIS A 245 -12.04 -13.67 -1.58
N THR A 246 -11.56 -14.46 -0.62
CA THR A 246 -10.23 -14.33 -0.01
C THR A 246 -9.42 -15.60 -0.27
N ALA A 247 -8.10 -15.49 -0.23
CA ALA A 247 -7.18 -16.61 -0.42
C ALA A 247 -7.01 -17.42 0.88
N ILE A 248 -7.23 -18.74 0.81
CA ILE A 248 -6.97 -19.67 1.91
C ILE A 248 -5.52 -20.13 1.83
N THR A 249 -5.08 -20.61 0.67
CA THR A 249 -3.68 -20.98 0.42
C THR A 249 -3.03 -19.94 -0.47
N ASP A 250 -1.74 -20.10 -0.74
CA ASP A 250 -1.13 -19.42 -1.87
C ASP A 250 -1.88 -19.82 -3.17
N ILE A 251 -2.19 -18.84 -4.00
CA ILE A 251 -2.99 -19.03 -5.22
C ILE A 251 -2.28 -18.45 -6.44
N VAL A 252 -2.55 -19.06 -7.60
CA VAL A 252 -2.26 -18.46 -8.90
C VAL A 252 -3.59 -18.05 -9.51
N LEU A 253 -3.71 -16.78 -9.87
CA LEU A 253 -4.94 -16.17 -10.32
C LEU A 253 -4.72 -15.52 -11.70
N GLU A 254 -5.50 -15.96 -12.68
CA GLU A 254 -5.58 -15.28 -13.97
C GLU A 254 -6.61 -14.16 -13.87
N ALA A 255 -6.14 -12.92 -13.97
CA ALA A 255 -6.96 -11.73 -13.83
C ALA A 255 -6.50 -10.64 -14.82
N GLU A 256 -7.46 -9.84 -15.27
CA GLU A 256 -7.15 -8.64 -16.06
C GLU A 256 -6.66 -7.51 -15.14
N GLU A 257 -5.49 -6.99 -15.45
CA GLU A 257 -4.85 -5.86 -14.80
C GLU A 257 -4.55 -4.81 -15.88
N ALA A 258 -4.75 -3.53 -15.57
CA ALA A 258 -4.26 -2.46 -16.42
C ALA A 258 -2.79 -2.22 -16.12
N GLY A 259 -1.90 -2.51 -17.08
CA GLY A 259 -0.46 -2.24 -16.97
C GLY A 259 -0.08 -0.80 -17.27
N SER A 260 -1.05 0.04 -17.66
CA SER A 260 -0.82 1.46 -17.92
C SER A 260 -2.09 2.29 -17.73
N ALA A 261 -1.91 3.61 -17.56
CA ALA A 261 -3.01 4.57 -17.48
C ALA A 261 -3.99 4.48 -18.66
N ASN A 262 -3.51 4.14 -19.86
CA ASN A 262 -4.30 4.05 -21.08
C ASN A 262 -5.21 2.81 -21.15
N GLU A 263 -4.95 1.80 -20.32
CA GLU A 263 -5.74 0.56 -20.26
C GLU A 263 -6.94 0.67 -19.30
N ILE A 264 -7.05 1.77 -18.55
CA ILE A 264 -8.22 2.07 -17.74
C ILE A 264 -9.33 2.66 -18.62
N PRO A 265 -10.52 2.03 -18.67
CA PRO A 265 -11.61 2.54 -19.51
C PRO A 265 -12.16 3.85 -18.95
N LEU A 266 -12.58 4.72 -19.86
CA LEU A 266 -13.40 5.87 -19.52
C LEU A 266 -14.74 5.42 -18.93
N GLN A 267 -15.07 5.98 -17.79
CA GLN A 267 -16.22 5.65 -16.97
C GLN A 267 -17.00 6.93 -16.68
N LYS A 268 -18.33 6.83 -16.75
CA LYS A 268 -19.24 7.89 -16.33
C LYS A 268 -20.00 7.42 -15.10
N ILE A 269 -19.76 8.07 -13.96
CA ILE A 269 -20.40 7.72 -12.69
C ILE A 269 -21.07 8.94 -12.05
N SER A 270 -22.13 8.69 -11.28
CA SER A 270 -22.79 9.73 -10.49
C SER A 270 -22.40 9.54 -9.02
N ALA A 271 -21.69 10.51 -8.45
CA ALA A 271 -21.31 10.55 -7.05
C ALA A 271 -22.13 11.59 -6.29
N ARG A 272 -22.16 11.49 -4.96
CA ARG A 272 -22.85 12.48 -4.10
C ARG A 272 -21.87 13.29 -3.29
N VAL A 273 -22.14 14.57 -3.11
CA VAL A 273 -21.36 15.43 -2.23
C VAL A 273 -21.47 14.93 -0.80
N LYS A 274 -20.36 14.48 -0.23
CA LYS A 274 -20.27 14.05 1.17
C LYS A 274 -20.07 15.27 2.07
N LYS A 275 -19.12 16.13 1.71
CA LYS A 275 -18.81 17.37 2.40
C LYS A 275 -17.91 18.27 1.55
N VAL A 276 -17.89 19.55 1.88
CA VAL A 276 -16.96 20.54 1.33
C VAL A 276 -16.25 21.22 2.49
N ASP A 277 -14.93 21.05 2.57
CA ASP A 277 -14.11 21.71 3.58
C ASP A 277 -13.52 22.99 2.94
N ARG A 278 -13.99 24.17 3.34
CA ARG A 278 -13.43 25.45 2.86
C ARG A 278 -12.14 25.74 3.63
N ILE A 279 -11.00 25.64 2.95
CA ILE A 279 -9.69 25.85 3.58
C ILE A 279 -9.40 27.35 3.70
N ASN A 280 -9.74 28.11 2.67
CA ASN A 280 -9.71 29.57 2.65
C ASN A 280 -10.66 30.08 1.54
N ASP A 281 -10.68 31.40 1.30
CA ASP A 281 -11.58 32.03 0.32
C ASP A 281 -11.28 31.65 -1.15
N GLN A 282 -10.14 31.02 -1.41
CA GLN A 282 -9.65 30.65 -2.74
C GLN A 282 -9.55 29.14 -2.95
N LEU A 283 -9.73 28.32 -1.91
CA LEU A 283 -9.54 26.88 -1.98
C LEU A 283 -10.54 26.10 -1.12
N ALA A 284 -11.22 25.16 -1.76
CA ALA A 284 -12.13 24.21 -1.11
C ALA A 284 -11.72 22.76 -1.41
N VAL A 285 -11.85 21.89 -0.41
CA VAL A 285 -11.66 20.44 -0.57
C VAL A 285 -13.04 19.80 -0.71
N LEU A 286 -13.39 19.40 -1.93
CA LEU A 286 -14.63 18.71 -2.26
C LEU A 286 -14.45 17.20 -2.03
N ASN A 287 -15.29 16.62 -1.18
CA ASN A 287 -15.30 15.19 -0.92
C ASN A 287 -16.58 14.60 -1.52
N LEU A 288 -16.43 13.72 -2.51
CA LEU A 288 -17.52 12.99 -3.15
C LEU A 288 -17.55 11.54 -2.68
N ARG A 289 -18.76 10.98 -2.60
CA ARG A 289 -18.99 9.58 -2.29
C ARG A 289 -19.61 8.87 -3.48
N THR A 290 -18.93 7.86 -4.00
CA THR A 290 -19.45 7.05 -5.11
C THR A 290 -20.48 6.03 -4.60
N PRO A 291 -21.44 5.61 -5.46
CA PRO A 291 -22.46 4.65 -5.09
C PRO A 291 -21.86 3.25 -4.95
N ARG A 292 -22.44 2.43 -4.07
CA ARG A 292 -21.99 1.04 -3.81
C ARG A 292 -21.96 0.14 -5.05
N THR A 293 -22.70 0.49 -6.09
CA THR A 293 -22.85 -0.29 -7.32
C THR A 293 -21.89 0.12 -8.42
N ASN A 294 -21.29 1.32 -8.36
CA ASN A 294 -20.42 1.82 -9.41
C ASN A 294 -19.36 2.79 -8.83
N ARG A 295 -18.10 2.34 -8.84
CA ARG A 295 -16.91 3.08 -8.40
C ARG A 295 -16.14 3.58 -9.59
N LEU A 296 -15.32 4.59 -9.35
CA LEU A 296 -14.32 5.02 -10.32
C LEU A 296 -13.09 4.13 -10.16
N ARG A 297 -12.70 3.43 -11.22
CA ARG A 297 -11.36 2.84 -11.34
C ARG A 297 -10.41 3.89 -11.92
N PHE A 298 -9.31 4.16 -11.25
CA PHE A 298 -8.28 5.14 -11.66
C PHE A 298 -6.92 4.80 -11.05
N LEU A 299 -5.85 5.38 -11.59
CA LEU A 299 -4.51 5.39 -11.01
C LEU A 299 -4.27 6.69 -10.26
N ALA A 300 -3.47 6.64 -9.19
CA ALA A 300 -3.10 7.82 -8.42
C ALA A 300 -2.49 8.90 -9.33
N GLY A 301 -2.90 10.16 -9.13
CA GLY A 301 -2.45 11.33 -9.92
C GLY A 301 -3.29 11.66 -11.16
N GLN A 302 -4.19 10.77 -11.60
CA GLN A 302 -5.09 11.00 -12.74
C GLN A 302 -6.14 12.11 -12.51
N THR A 303 -6.71 12.59 -13.60
CA THR A 303 -7.77 13.62 -13.64
C THR A 303 -9.12 13.04 -14.01
N VAL A 304 -10.19 13.79 -13.71
CA VAL A 304 -11.56 13.54 -14.15
C VAL A 304 -12.23 14.85 -14.51
N SER A 305 -13.23 14.78 -15.39
CA SER A 305 -14.16 15.87 -15.61
C SER A 305 -15.31 15.77 -14.61
N LEU A 306 -15.58 16.86 -13.89
CA LEU A 306 -16.68 17.01 -12.94
C LEU A 306 -17.74 17.95 -13.50
N SER A 307 -19.00 17.52 -13.49
CA SER A 307 -20.14 18.34 -13.92
C SER A 307 -21.33 18.20 -12.98
N GLY A 308 -22.05 19.30 -12.73
CA GLY A 308 -23.31 19.32 -12.01
C GLY A 308 -24.53 19.36 -12.93
N ILE A 309 -25.74 19.37 -12.36
CA ILE A 309 -26.97 19.50 -13.15
C ILE A 309 -27.05 20.90 -13.76
N GLY A 310 -26.91 21.00 -15.08
CA GLY A 310 -26.92 22.30 -15.79
C GLY A 310 -25.66 23.13 -15.58
N ILE A 311 -24.59 22.53 -15.06
CA ILE A 311 -23.28 23.17 -14.85
C ILE A 311 -22.29 22.51 -15.80
N GLU A 312 -21.53 23.35 -16.50
CA GLU A 312 -20.50 22.89 -17.43
C GLU A 312 -19.43 22.06 -16.74
N ALA A 313 -18.84 21.12 -17.48
CA ALA A 313 -17.86 20.21 -16.95
C ALA A 313 -16.48 20.90 -16.85
N ALA A 314 -15.75 20.65 -15.77
CA ALA A 314 -14.40 21.14 -15.58
C ALA A 314 -13.47 20.01 -15.11
N GLU A 315 -12.20 20.06 -15.51
CA GLU A 315 -11.23 19.03 -15.18
C GLU A 315 -10.59 19.27 -13.82
N TYR A 316 -10.45 18.20 -13.03
CA TYR A 316 -9.80 18.23 -11.72
C TYR A 316 -8.99 16.96 -11.48
N HIS A 317 -7.84 17.10 -10.83
CA HIS A 317 -7.08 15.97 -10.33
C HIS A 317 -7.79 15.27 -9.17
N ILE A 318 -7.77 13.94 -9.20
CA ILE A 318 -8.22 13.14 -8.06
C ILE A 318 -7.14 13.21 -6.98
N ALA A 319 -7.44 13.84 -5.85
CA ALA A 319 -6.52 14.03 -4.73
C ALA A 319 -6.55 12.89 -3.70
N SER A 320 -7.47 11.95 -3.83
CA SER A 320 -7.56 10.75 -2.98
C SER A 320 -6.77 9.58 -3.57
N CYS A 321 -6.35 8.67 -2.70
CA CYS A 321 -5.76 7.39 -3.08
C CYS A 321 -6.79 6.46 -3.77
N PRO A 322 -6.43 5.75 -4.86
CA PRO A 322 -7.31 4.77 -5.52
C PRO A 322 -7.69 3.58 -4.63
N CYS A 323 -6.95 3.33 -3.54
CA CYS A 323 -7.30 2.32 -2.54
C CYS A 323 -8.59 2.66 -1.77
N ASP A 324 -9.01 3.94 -1.71
CA ASP A 324 -10.33 4.39 -1.20
C ASP A 324 -11.28 4.68 -2.37
N ASP A 325 -11.70 3.63 -3.08
CA ASP A 325 -12.55 3.74 -4.28
C ASP A 325 -13.90 4.45 -4.04
N MET A 326 -14.33 4.56 -2.78
CA MET A 326 -15.64 5.06 -2.40
C MET A 326 -15.63 6.55 -2.07
N ASN A 327 -14.51 7.08 -1.59
CA ASN A 327 -14.37 8.48 -1.21
C ASN A 327 -13.38 9.17 -2.14
N LEU A 328 -13.90 9.96 -3.06
CA LEU A 328 -13.07 10.76 -3.96
C LEU A 328 -12.88 12.15 -3.37
N GLN A 329 -11.65 12.67 -3.45
CA GLN A 329 -11.32 14.01 -2.97
C GLN A 329 -10.78 14.86 -4.12
N PHE A 330 -11.18 16.13 -4.16
CA PHE A 330 -10.75 17.11 -5.15
C PHE A 330 -10.40 18.43 -4.47
N HIS A 331 -9.35 19.10 -4.92
CA HIS A 331 -8.97 20.42 -4.42
C HIS A 331 -9.39 21.45 -5.48
N ILE A 332 -10.40 22.25 -5.15
CA ILE A 332 -11.06 23.17 -6.07
C ILE A 332 -10.59 24.59 -5.75
N CYS A 333 -9.79 25.16 -6.66
CA CYS A 333 -9.49 26.58 -6.64
C CYS A 333 -10.73 27.38 -7.04
N ARG A 334 -10.91 28.53 -6.39
CA ARG A 334 -11.93 29.48 -6.85
C ARG A 334 -11.47 30.10 -8.15
N ASP A 335 -12.33 30.03 -9.15
CA ASP A 335 -12.12 30.63 -10.45
C ASP A 335 -13.47 31.08 -11.00
N ALA A 336 -13.60 32.39 -11.26
CA ALA A 336 -14.83 33.01 -11.74
C ALA A 336 -15.20 32.56 -13.17
N ASP A 337 -14.21 32.12 -13.95
CA ASP A 337 -14.40 31.66 -15.32
C ASP A 337 -14.79 30.17 -15.39
N THR A 338 -14.70 29.45 -14.27
CA THR A 338 -15.07 28.03 -14.17
C THR A 338 -16.41 27.87 -13.42
N PRO A 339 -17.54 27.62 -14.12
CA PRO A 339 -18.87 27.54 -13.50
C PRO A 339 -18.98 26.51 -12.39
N PHE A 340 -18.27 25.37 -12.52
CA PHE A 340 -18.25 24.34 -11.49
C PHE A 340 -17.54 24.80 -10.22
N ALA A 341 -16.40 25.50 -10.35
CA ALA A 341 -15.69 26.06 -9.22
C ALA A 341 -16.57 27.07 -8.49
N GLU A 342 -17.16 28.03 -9.20
CA GLU A 342 -18.06 29.02 -8.58
C GLU A 342 -19.25 28.37 -7.88
N HIS A 343 -19.84 27.29 -8.44
CA HIS A 343 -20.91 26.54 -7.77
C HIS A 343 -20.47 25.92 -6.43
N VAL A 344 -19.25 25.36 -6.38
CA VAL A 344 -18.68 24.81 -5.13
C VAL A 344 -18.57 25.90 -4.05
N PHE A 345 -18.20 27.13 -4.43
CA PHE A 345 -18.09 28.27 -3.49
C PHE A 345 -19.43 28.96 -3.18
N HIS A 346 -20.40 28.95 -4.11
CA HIS A 346 -21.71 29.60 -3.96
C HIS A 346 -22.78 28.77 -3.25
N GLY A 347 -22.50 27.50 -2.94
CA GLY A 347 -23.33 26.73 -2.01
C GLY A 347 -23.79 25.38 -2.54
N ILE A 348 -22.89 24.62 -3.15
CA ILE A 348 -23.09 23.19 -3.42
C ILE A 348 -23.63 22.48 -2.16
N GLN A 349 -24.72 21.74 -2.33
CA GLN A 349 -25.44 21.16 -1.20
C GLN A 349 -24.90 19.77 -0.84
N ALA A 350 -24.97 19.41 0.44
CA ALA A 350 -24.69 18.04 0.84
C ALA A 350 -25.67 17.08 0.14
N SER A 351 -25.19 15.91 -0.27
CA SER A 351 -25.92 14.89 -1.05
C SER A 351 -26.28 15.29 -2.48
N GLU A 352 -25.90 16.48 -2.95
CA GLU A 352 -26.05 16.86 -4.36
C GLU A 352 -25.31 15.88 -5.28
N SER A 353 -25.88 15.62 -6.45
CA SER A 353 -25.34 14.66 -7.40
C SER A 353 -24.37 15.33 -8.37
N ILE A 354 -23.15 14.82 -8.42
CA ILE A 354 -22.08 15.25 -9.32
C ILE A 354 -21.75 14.11 -10.26
N THR A 355 -21.72 14.40 -11.55
CA THR A 355 -21.30 13.45 -12.58
C THR A 355 -19.79 13.55 -12.74
N ILE A 356 -19.14 12.39 -12.74
CA ILE A 356 -17.70 12.22 -12.89
C ILE A 356 -17.47 11.44 -14.18
N GLU A 357 -16.61 11.96 -15.05
CA GLU A 357 -16.23 11.33 -16.32
C GLU A 357 -14.70 11.25 -16.42
N GLY A 358 -14.18 10.02 -16.58
CA GLY A 358 -12.73 9.75 -16.64
C GLY A 358 -12.42 8.30 -16.25
N PRO A 359 -11.17 7.96 -15.86
CA PRO A 359 -10.06 8.89 -15.62
C PRO A 359 -9.29 9.28 -16.90
N HIS A 360 -8.54 10.37 -16.82
CA HIS A 360 -7.59 10.84 -17.84
C HIS A 360 -6.21 11.10 -17.22
N GLY A 361 -5.22 11.34 -18.08
CA GLY A 361 -3.87 11.72 -17.64
C GLY A 361 -2.90 10.53 -17.47
N GLN A 362 -1.62 10.86 -17.59
CA GLN A 362 -0.49 9.91 -17.52
C GLN A 362 0.46 10.21 -16.34
N PHE A 363 0.11 11.17 -15.48
CA PHE A 363 0.84 11.47 -14.26
C PHE A 363 0.52 10.44 -13.18
N VAL A 364 1.14 9.27 -13.28
CA VAL A 364 0.93 8.10 -12.42
C VAL A 364 2.26 7.58 -11.91
N LEU A 365 2.28 6.91 -10.76
CA LEU A 365 3.48 6.24 -10.25
C LEU A 365 3.88 5.10 -11.19
N ASP A 366 5.18 4.91 -11.38
CA ASP A 366 5.71 3.70 -12.03
C ASP A 366 5.58 2.50 -11.06
N ASP A 367 5.17 1.33 -11.57
CA ASP A 367 4.78 0.13 -10.79
C ASP A 367 5.89 -0.44 -9.89
N ALA A 368 7.15 -0.12 -10.19
CA ALA A 368 8.31 -0.58 -9.44
C ALA A 368 8.99 0.61 -8.75
N LEU A 369 8.41 1.07 -7.64
CA LEU A 369 9.02 2.06 -6.71
C LEU A 369 10.25 1.47 -6.00
N GLN A 370 11.26 1.07 -6.77
CA GLN A 370 12.53 0.52 -6.28
C GLN A 370 13.54 1.61 -5.94
N ARG A 371 13.25 2.86 -6.29
CA ARG A 371 14.10 4.02 -6.06
C ARG A 371 13.45 5.00 -5.09
N PRO A 372 14.26 5.83 -4.41
CA PRO A 372 13.76 7.00 -3.72
C PRO A 372 12.97 7.93 -4.66
N VAL A 373 11.91 8.56 -4.14
CA VAL A 373 11.02 9.43 -4.91
C VAL A 373 11.01 10.84 -4.34
N LEU A 374 11.13 11.83 -5.24
CA LEU A 374 10.96 13.24 -4.93
C LEU A 374 9.64 13.75 -5.52
N PHE A 375 8.81 14.31 -4.66
CA PHE A 375 7.59 14.99 -5.05
C PHE A 375 7.78 16.50 -4.97
N LEU A 376 7.54 17.20 -6.07
CA LEU A 376 7.57 18.66 -6.16
C LEU A 376 6.15 19.17 -6.38
N ALA A 377 5.53 19.70 -5.33
CA ALA A 377 4.18 20.27 -5.41
C ALA A 377 4.25 21.80 -5.36
N PHE A 378 3.63 22.47 -6.33
CA PHE A 378 3.46 23.92 -6.33
C PHE A 378 2.00 24.27 -6.01
N ASP A 379 1.78 24.92 -4.87
CA ASP A 379 0.46 25.30 -4.36
C ASP A 379 -0.58 24.18 -4.53
N THR A 380 -1.54 24.31 -5.46
CA THR A 380 -2.63 23.35 -5.69
C THR A 380 -2.23 22.12 -6.49
N GLY A 381 -1.02 22.11 -7.08
CA GLY A 381 -0.38 20.92 -7.65
C GLY A 381 -0.11 19.83 -6.61
N PHE A 382 -0.30 20.15 -5.33
CA PHE A 382 -0.37 19.16 -4.27
C PHE A 382 -1.54 18.17 -4.42
N ALA A 383 -2.62 18.48 -5.14
CA ALA A 383 -3.74 17.56 -5.31
C ALA A 383 -3.34 16.20 -5.93
N PRO A 384 -2.77 16.14 -7.15
CA PRO A 384 -2.33 14.87 -7.72
C PRO A 384 -1.14 14.29 -6.93
N VAL A 385 -0.20 15.11 -6.48
CA VAL A 385 0.94 14.67 -5.67
C VAL A 385 0.49 14.00 -4.37
N LYS A 386 -0.56 14.52 -3.72
CA LYS A 386 -1.18 13.90 -2.54
C LYS A 386 -1.73 12.52 -2.86
N SER A 387 -2.39 12.34 -4.00
CA SER A 387 -2.89 11.03 -4.44
C SER A 387 -1.72 10.05 -4.61
N LEU A 388 -0.63 10.48 -5.25
CA LEU A 388 0.59 9.67 -5.41
C LEU A 388 1.21 9.32 -4.04
N ILE A 389 1.37 10.28 -3.13
CA ILE A 389 1.95 10.06 -1.80
C ILE A 389 1.08 9.11 -0.97
N GLU A 390 -0.23 9.35 -0.90
CA GLU A 390 -1.13 8.46 -0.15
C GLU A 390 -1.10 7.04 -0.72
N HIS A 391 -0.96 6.89 -2.05
CA HIS A 391 -0.82 5.59 -2.67
C HIS A 391 0.52 4.93 -2.34
N ALA A 392 1.64 5.63 -2.52
CA ALA A 392 2.99 5.13 -2.22
C ALA A 392 3.15 4.71 -0.74
N LEU A 393 2.52 5.44 0.19
CA LEU A 393 2.49 5.08 1.61
C LEU A 393 1.64 3.82 1.88
N THR A 394 0.58 3.57 1.10
CA THR A 394 -0.20 2.32 1.20
C THR A 394 0.61 1.11 0.77
N LEU A 395 1.41 1.26 -0.30
CA LEU A 395 2.26 0.20 -0.85
C LEU A 395 3.38 -0.25 0.10
N ASP A 396 3.59 0.49 1.20
CA ASP A 396 4.75 0.34 2.07
C ASP A 396 6.05 0.31 1.25
N ALA A 397 6.12 1.21 0.27
CA ALA A 397 7.25 1.25 -0.64
C ALA A 397 8.54 1.41 0.17
N ASN A 398 9.46 0.45 0.02
CA ASN A 398 10.78 0.46 0.70
C ASN A 398 11.66 1.66 0.28
N GLY A 399 11.22 2.47 -0.69
CA GLY A 399 11.86 3.69 -1.12
C GLY A 399 11.66 4.85 -0.15
N PHE A 400 12.69 5.70 -0.06
CA PHE A 400 12.62 6.98 0.62
C PHE A 400 11.74 7.97 -0.18
N LEU A 401 10.80 8.63 0.46
CA LEU A 401 9.87 9.60 -0.14
C LEU A 401 10.15 11.00 0.43
N HIS A 402 10.24 12.02 -0.42
CA HIS A 402 10.37 13.40 0.04
C HIS A 402 9.44 14.34 -0.73
N LEU A 403 8.58 15.04 -0.01
CA LEU A 403 7.76 16.12 -0.54
C LEU A 403 8.43 17.49 -0.33
N TYR A 404 8.78 18.15 -1.42
CA TYR A 404 9.00 19.59 -1.47
C TYR A 404 7.71 20.29 -1.87
N TRP A 405 7.21 21.16 -0.98
CA TRP A 405 5.99 21.91 -1.25
C TRP A 405 6.30 23.39 -1.37
N PHE A 406 6.35 23.86 -2.61
CA PHE A 406 6.51 25.27 -2.96
C PHE A 406 5.17 25.97 -2.81
N HIS A 407 5.11 26.99 -1.96
CA HIS A 407 3.88 27.75 -1.72
C HIS A 407 4.11 29.26 -1.74
N GLN A 408 3.11 30.00 -2.20
CA GLN A 408 3.17 31.48 -2.24
C GLN A 408 2.50 32.15 -1.05
N SER A 409 1.77 31.38 -0.23
CA SER A 409 1.11 31.90 0.97
C SER A 409 2.12 32.58 1.91
N GLY A 410 1.72 33.71 2.51
CA GLY A 410 2.49 34.37 3.58
C GLY A 410 2.63 33.53 4.85
N GLY A 411 1.84 32.45 4.97
CA GLY A 411 1.87 31.49 6.07
C GLY A 411 2.39 30.11 5.64
N LYS A 412 1.63 29.06 5.95
CA LYS A 412 1.96 27.66 5.64
C LYS A 412 1.10 27.14 4.47
N PRO A 413 1.50 26.03 3.80
CA PRO A 413 0.66 25.35 2.83
C PRO A 413 -0.71 24.94 3.40
N TYR A 414 -1.72 24.88 2.53
CA TYR A 414 -3.13 24.76 2.94
C TYR A 414 -3.51 23.41 3.60
N LEU A 415 -2.75 22.34 3.37
CA LEU A 415 -2.83 21.08 4.12
C LEU A 415 -1.50 20.72 4.80
N HIS A 416 -0.76 21.74 5.25
CA HIS A 416 0.53 21.57 5.94
C HIS A 416 0.49 20.52 7.07
N ASN A 417 -0.59 20.52 7.87
CA ASN A 417 -0.73 19.57 8.98
C ASN A 417 -0.82 18.12 8.51
N GLN A 418 -1.37 17.86 7.32
CA GLN A 418 -1.44 16.51 6.75
C GLN A 418 -0.05 16.03 6.32
N ALA A 419 0.71 16.87 5.60
CA ALA A 419 2.07 16.54 5.18
C ALA A 419 3.02 16.36 6.39
N ARG A 420 2.88 17.21 7.41
CA ARG A 420 3.60 17.05 8.68
C ARG A 420 3.23 15.73 9.36
N ALA A 421 1.94 15.41 9.45
CA ALA A 421 1.47 14.18 10.07
C ALA A 421 2.06 12.94 9.39
N TRP A 422 2.18 12.92 8.05
CA TRP A 422 2.89 11.84 7.35
C TRP A 422 4.37 11.77 7.73
N SER A 423 5.08 12.91 7.79
CA SER A 423 6.50 12.92 8.17
C SER A 423 6.74 12.53 9.63
N ASP A 424 5.77 12.73 10.51
CA ASP A 424 5.83 12.29 11.90
C ASP A 424 5.43 10.80 12.06
N ALA A 425 4.66 10.24 11.12
CA ALA A 425 4.18 8.86 11.16
C ALA A 425 5.08 7.85 10.43
N PHE A 426 5.73 8.26 9.35
CA PHE A 426 6.48 7.38 8.46
C PHE A 426 7.96 7.76 8.42
N ASP A 427 8.82 6.84 8.87
CA ASP A 427 10.28 7.05 8.93
C ASP A 427 10.92 7.25 7.54
N ASN A 428 10.31 6.71 6.49
CA ASN A 428 10.74 6.86 5.09
C ASN A 428 10.15 8.09 4.39
N PHE A 429 9.39 8.96 5.08
CA PHE A 429 8.78 10.15 4.48
C PHE A 429 9.34 11.45 5.06
N ARG A 430 9.83 12.35 4.20
CA ARG A 430 10.23 13.72 4.55
C ARG A 430 9.34 14.76 3.91
N TYR A 431 9.22 15.89 4.58
CA TYR A 431 8.42 17.02 4.14
C TYR A 431 9.17 18.34 4.36
N SER A 432 9.36 19.08 3.28
CA SER A 432 10.04 20.38 3.24
C SER A 432 9.13 21.44 2.59
N PRO A 433 8.42 22.26 3.39
CA PRO A 433 7.68 23.40 2.87
C PRO A 433 8.64 24.53 2.50
N LEU A 434 8.60 24.97 1.24
CA LEU A 434 9.43 26.05 0.72
C LEU A 434 8.57 27.23 0.30
N LYS A 435 8.93 28.42 0.77
CA LYS A 435 8.23 29.64 0.37
C LYS A 435 8.75 30.10 -0.99
N LEU A 436 7.86 30.22 -1.96
CA LEU A 436 8.17 30.74 -3.28
C LEU A 436 7.91 32.25 -3.32
N ALA A 437 8.90 33.04 -3.74
CA ALA A 437 8.79 34.49 -3.78
C ALA A 437 7.83 34.99 -4.87
N SER A 438 7.81 34.33 -6.03
CA SER A 438 6.91 34.61 -7.15
C SER A 438 6.77 33.35 -8.03
N PRO A 439 5.70 33.24 -8.84
CA PRO A 439 5.57 32.14 -9.82
C PRO A 439 6.52 32.26 -11.01
N GLN A 440 7.37 33.29 -11.06
CA GLN A 440 8.25 33.54 -12.20
C GLN A 440 9.38 32.50 -12.27
N PRO A 441 9.85 32.17 -13.49
CA PRO A 441 10.87 31.14 -13.69
C PRO A 441 12.12 31.33 -12.82
N GLU A 442 12.62 32.57 -12.66
CA GLU A 442 13.85 32.78 -11.88
C GLU A 442 13.67 32.42 -10.40
N ALA A 443 12.51 32.75 -9.82
CA ALA A 443 12.21 32.42 -8.43
C ALA A 443 12.06 30.90 -8.21
N VAL A 444 11.49 30.20 -9.20
CA VAL A 444 11.39 28.73 -9.19
C VAL A 444 12.79 28.11 -9.25
N THR A 445 13.65 28.56 -10.17
CA THR A 445 15.02 28.05 -10.29
C THR A 445 15.83 28.27 -9.01
N VAL A 446 15.70 29.44 -8.37
CA VAL A 446 16.36 29.70 -7.07
C VAL A 446 15.85 28.75 -5.99
N ALA A 447 14.54 28.52 -5.91
CA ALA A 447 13.98 27.59 -4.94
C ALA A 447 14.44 26.13 -5.16
N LEU A 448 14.66 25.73 -6.42
CA LEU A 448 15.21 24.42 -6.78
C LEU A 448 16.69 24.25 -6.40
N GLN A 449 17.43 25.33 -6.13
CA GLN A 449 18.82 25.18 -5.65
C GLN A 449 18.89 24.47 -4.30
N GLN A 450 17.91 24.68 -3.42
CA GLN A 450 17.82 23.96 -2.15
C GLN A 450 17.68 22.45 -2.36
N LEU A 451 16.98 22.03 -3.42
CA LEU A 451 16.86 20.62 -3.77
C LEU A 451 18.23 20.00 -4.12
N HIS A 452 19.07 20.72 -4.85
CA HIS A 452 20.42 20.27 -5.21
C HIS A 452 21.39 20.30 -4.02
N GLU A 453 21.23 21.25 -3.10
CA GLU A 453 22.00 21.30 -1.85
C GLU A 453 21.68 20.09 -0.96
N ASP A 454 20.40 19.74 -0.82
CA ASP A 454 19.96 18.58 -0.05
C ASP A 454 20.36 17.25 -0.71
N TYR A 455 20.31 17.19 -2.05
CA TYR A 455 20.61 16.01 -2.85
C TYR A 455 21.49 16.35 -4.07
N PRO A 456 22.82 16.23 -3.95
CA PRO A 456 23.72 16.50 -5.08
C PRO A 456 23.56 15.51 -6.25
N ALA A 457 23.13 14.27 -5.97
CA ALA A 457 22.91 13.21 -6.96
C ALA A 457 21.40 13.00 -7.21
N LEU A 458 20.78 13.92 -7.96
CA LEU A 458 19.35 13.85 -8.27
C LEU A 458 18.98 12.74 -9.26
N ASP A 459 19.96 12.20 -9.99
CA ASP A 459 19.75 11.13 -10.96
C ASP A 459 19.38 9.79 -10.31
N GLU A 460 19.60 9.61 -9.01
CA GLU A 460 19.17 8.42 -8.25
C GLU A 460 17.67 8.40 -7.94
N PHE A 461 16.97 9.52 -8.11
CA PHE A 461 15.57 9.68 -7.74
C PHE A 461 14.63 9.58 -8.94
N ASP A 462 13.43 9.06 -8.71
CA ASP A 462 12.29 9.29 -9.59
C ASP A 462 11.56 10.56 -9.12
N ILE A 463 11.27 11.48 -10.04
CA ILE A 463 10.82 12.83 -9.71
C ILE A 463 9.45 13.10 -10.32
N TYR A 464 8.50 13.47 -9.46
CA TYR A 464 7.13 13.80 -9.82
C TYR A 464 6.85 15.25 -9.44
N ALA A 465 6.62 16.11 -10.44
CA ALA A 465 6.33 17.51 -10.22
C ALA A 465 4.96 17.91 -10.78
N CYS A 466 4.23 18.72 -10.02
CA CYS A 466 2.97 19.30 -10.49
C CYS A 466 2.83 20.76 -10.06
N GLY A 467 2.42 21.61 -11.00
CA GLY A 467 2.21 23.04 -10.81
C GLY A 467 1.65 23.70 -12.06
N THR A 468 1.78 25.01 -12.15
CA THR A 468 1.37 25.75 -13.37
C THR A 468 2.36 25.51 -14.52
N ALA A 469 1.90 25.68 -15.77
CA ALA A 469 2.76 25.55 -16.94
C ALA A 469 4.03 26.43 -16.86
N THR A 470 3.91 27.65 -16.33
CA THR A 470 5.05 28.58 -16.12
C THR A 470 6.07 28.10 -15.09
N GLN A 471 5.67 27.22 -14.17
CA GLN A 471 6.56 26.63 -13.17
C GLN A 471 7.18 25.31 -13.65
N MET A 472 6.50 24.55 -14.50
CA MET A 472 6.97 23.23 -14.95
C MET A 472 8.13 23.32 -15.93
N GLU A 473 8.16 24.35 -16.78
CA GLU A 473 9.28 24.59 -17.73
C GLU A 473 10.63 24.75 -17.02
N PRO A 474 10.82 25.68 -16.05
CA PRO A 474 12.10 25.81 -15.33
C PRO A 474 12.43 24.59 -14.46
N VAL A 475 11.43 23.86 -13.95
CA VAL A 475 11.67 22.58 -13.25
C VAL A 475 12.27 21.55 -14.21
N LYS A 476 11.72 21.43 -15.42
CA LYS A 476 12.25 20.52 -16.45
C LYS A 476 13.69 20.85 -16.78
N GLU A 477 13.97 22.11 -17.11
CA GLU A 477 15.31 22.57 -17.48
C GLU A 477 16.33 22.33 -16.37
N PHE A 478 15.96 22.64 -15.12
CA PHE A 478 16.83 22.42 -13.97
C PHE A 478 17.17 20.94 -13.78
N LEU A 479 16.17 20.05 -13.78
CA LEU A 479 16.40 18.61 -13.57
C LEU A 479 17.24 17.99 -14.70
N MET A 480 17.02 18.42 -15.94
CA MET A 480 17.83 17.99 -17.08
C MET A 480 19.28 18.49 -16.98
N ALA A 481 19.49 19.73 -16.53
CA ALA A 481 20.82 20.28 -16.30
C ALA A 481 21.58 19.55 -15.19
N GLN A 482 20.87 18.99 -14.20
CA GLN A 482 21.42 18.16 -13.13
C GLN A 482 21.62 16.69 -13.54
N GLY A 483 21.37 16.33 -14.80
CA GLY A 483 21.63 15.00 -15.34
C GLY A 483 20.54 13.95 -15.04
N VAL A 484 19.38 14.36 -14.55
CA VAL A 484 18.26 13.43 -14.31
C VAL A 484 17.74 12.91 -15.66
N PRO A 485 17.67 11.59 -15.89
CA PRO A 485 17.13 11.04 -17.13
C PRO A 485 15.67 11.43 -17.33
N GLU A 486 15.29 11.88 -18.54
CA GLU A 486 13.92 12.32 -18.84
C GLU A 486 12.87 11.26 -18.52
N LYS A 487 13.20 9.97 -18.66
CA LYS A 487 12.31 8.85 -18.32
C LYS A 487 11.94 8.78 -16.83
N ARG A 488 12.74 9.38 -15.94
CA ARG A 488 12.53 9.42 -14.48
C ARG A 488 11.84 10.70 -14.00
N VAL A 489 11.56 11.62 -14.91
CA VAL A 489 10.87 12.87 -14.60
C VAL A 489 9.45 12.78 -15.14
N ARG A 490 8.46 12.97 -14.26
CA ARG A 490 7.05 13.11 -14.60
C ARG A 490 6.62 14.51 -14.20
N LEU A 491 6.17 15.29 -15.18
CA LEU A 491 5.71 16.66 -14.98
C LEU A 491 4.24 16.74 -15.37
N GLU A 492 3.44 17.43 -14.56
CA GLU A 492 2.01 17.65 -14.82
C GLU A 492 1.66 19.13 -14.63
N SER A 493 0.87 19.68 -15.54
CA SER A 493 0.45 21.09 -15.51
C SER A 493 -1.03 21.20 -15.18
N LEU A 494 -1.37 22.12 -14.27
CA LEU A 494 -2.74 22.41 -13.83
C LEU A 494 -3.57 23.20 -14.85
#